data_AF-A0A7X8F8R8-F1
#
_entry.id   AF-A0A7X8F8R8-F1
#
_cell.length_a   1.000
_cell.length_b   1.000
_cell.length_c   1.000
_cell.angle_alpha   90.00
_cell.angle_beta   90.00
_cell.angle_gamma   90.00
#
_symmetry.space_group_name_H-M   'P 1'
#
loop_
_entity.id
_entity.type
_entity.pdbx_description
1 polymer ?
#
loop_
_entity_poly.entity_id
_entity_poly.type
_entity_poly.pdbx_seq_one_letter_code
_entity_poly.pdbx_strand_id
1 'polypeptide(L)'
;MKLNSCPMCKGELQVREYHCPSCEVSFKGEFESSWLSALSVEQLAFVRLFLMVQGNIREMEKRLNISYPTVKSRLAEILREITDSEAAPTDFADILYDLEQGFVSVDEAINMIETRRKQ
;
A
#
# COMPACT_ATOMS: atom_id res chain seq x y z
N MET A 1 20.23 -15.17 2.69
CA MET A 1 19.68 -14.41 3.85
C MET A 1 19.07 -13.14 3.31
N LYS A 2 17.83 -12.79 3.66
CA LYS A 2 17.22 -11.51 3.27
C LYS A 2 17.36 -10.53 4.44
N LEU A 3 17.90 -9.35 4.18
CA LEU A 3 18.04 -8.27 5.16
C LEU A 3 17.25 -7.07 4.64
N ASN A 4 16.34 -6.60 5.45
CA ASN A 4 15.40 -5.50 5.17
C ASN A 4 15.61 -4.31 6.11
N SER A 5 16.48 -4.47 7.11
CA SER A 5 16.98 -3.39 7.97
C SER A 5 18.30 -3.80 8.61
N CYS A 6 19.04 -2.82 9.14
CA CYS A 6 20.28 -3.07 9.85
C CYS A 6 20.01 -3.83 11.16
N PRO A 7 20.57 -5.04 11.38
CA PRO A 7 20.31 -5.81 12.59
C PRO A 7 20.89 -5.16 13.87
N MET A 8 21.78 -4.17 13.71
CA MET A 8 22.42 -3.48 14.84
C MET A 8 21.63 -2.24 15.30
N CYS A 9 21.17 -1.41 14.36
CA CYS A 9 20.53 -0.13 14.69
C CYS A 9 19.09 -0.01 14.17
N LYS A 10 18.59 -1.02 13.44
CA LYS A 10 17.29 -1.02 12.73
C LYS A 10 17.14 0.05 11.65
N GLY A 11 18.21 0.77 11.30
CA GLY A 11 18.22 1.74 10.21
C GLY A 11 18.15 1.10 8.82
N GLU A 12 18.00 1.95 7.81
CA GLU A 12 17.94 1.55 6.41
C GLU A 12 19.28 0.99 5.90
N LEU A 13 19.19 0.01 4.99
CA LEU A 13 20.34 -0.58 4.33
C LEU A 13 20.46 -0.02 2.92
N GLN A 14 21.69 0.30 2.52
CA GLN A 14 22.00 0.76 1.17
C GLN A 14 22.72 -0.33 0.39
N VAL A 15 22.30 -0.58 -0.85
CA VAL A 15 23.04 -1.45 -1.77
C VAL A 15 24.31 -0.72 -2.22
N ARG A 16 25.47 -1.34 -1.98
CA ARG A 16 26.79 -0.79 -2.35
C ARG A 16 27.48 -1.55 -3.49
N GLU A 17 27.02 -2.77 -3.78
CA GLU A 17 27.61 -3.63 -4.80
C GLU A 17 26.53 -4.49 -5.46
N TYR A 18 26.49 -4.46 -6.80
CA TYR A 18 25.77 -5.44 -7.62
C TYR A 18 26.77 -6.38 -8.25
N HIS A 19 26.52 -7.69 -8.17
CA HIS A 19 27.35 -8.71 -8.79
C HIS A 19 26.55 -9.47 -9.85
N CYS A 20 27.09 -9.56 -11.07
CA CYS A 20 26.49 -10.34 -12.15
C CYS A 20 27.14 -11.73 -12.23
N PRO A 21 26.44 -12.82 -11.86
CA PRO A 21 27.01 -14.17 -11.89
C PRO A 21 27.20 -14.72 -13.32
N SER A 22 26.69 -14.04 -14.35
CA SER A 22 26.86 -14.50 -15.74
C SER A 22 28.17 -14.03 -16.37
N CYS A 23 28.68 -12.86 -15.97
CA CYS A 23 29.91 -12.29 -16.52
C CYS A 23 30.97 -12.01 -15.45
N GLU A 24 30.70 -12.34 -14.19
CA GLU A 24 31.60 -12.18 -13.04
C GLU A 24 32.04 -10.73 -12.76
N VAL A 25 31.29 -9.76 -13.27
CA VAL A 25 31.56 -8.33 -13.05
C VAL A 25 30.78 -7.84 -11.83
N SER A 26 31.47 -7.11 -10.95
CA SER A 26 30.87 -6.38 -9.84
C SER A 26 30.89 -4.88 -10.08
N PHE A 27 29.76 -4.22 -9.83
CA PHE A 27 29.59 -2.78 -9.91
C PHE A 27 29.51 -2.22 -8.49
N LYS A 28 30.49 -1.40 -8.10
CA LYS A 28 30.51 -0.73 -6.79
C LYS A 28 30.12 0.73 -6.96
N GLY A 29 29.24 1.21 -6.09
CA GLY A 29 28.74 2.58 -6.17
C GLY A 29 27.68 2.87 -5.12
N GLU A 30 27.14 4.08 -5.20
CA GLU A 30 25.93 4.46 -4.49
C GLU A 30 24.76 4.27 -5.44
N PHE A 31 23.92 3.29 -5.12
CA PHE A 31 22.75 2.97 -5.91
C PHE A 31 21.51 3.52 -5.20
N GLU A 32 20.59 4.06 -5.98
CA GLU A 32 19.28 4.44 -5.47
C GLU A 32 18.52 3.20 -4.98
N SER A 33 17.87 3.35 -3.83
CA SER A 33 16.95 2.33 -3.32
C SER A 33 15.70 2.31 -4.19
N SER A 34 15.20 1.11 -4.49
CA SER A 34 13.89 0.96 -5.13
C SER A 34 12.80 1.51 -4.21
N TRP A 35 11.70 2.04 -4.77
CA TRP A 35 10.49 2.42 -4.02
C TRP A 35 9.96 1.29 -3.11
N LEU A 36 10.25 0.04 -3.44
CA LEU A 36 9.93 -1.12 -2.60
C LEU A 36 10.64 -1.10 -1.24
N SER A 37 11.76 -0.40 -1.13
CA SER A 37 12.56 -0.31 0.10
C SER A 37 11.90 0.59 1.15
N ALA A 38 11.02 1.50 0.73
CA ALA A 38 10.25 2.35 1.63
C ALA A 38 9.10 1.57 2.31
N LEU A 39 8.69 0.43 1.74
CA LEU A 39 7.55 -0.33 2.24
C LEU A 39 7.93 -1.27 3.39
N SER A 40 7.05 -1.34 4.39
CA SER A 40 7.14 -2.34 5.46
C SER A 40 6.95 -3.77 4.94
N VAL A 41 7.30 -4.76 5.77
CA VAL A 41 7.12 -6.19 5.42
C VAL A 41 5.66 -6.51 5.16
N GLU A 42 4.76 -5.95 5.96
CA GLU A 42 3.32 -6.10 5.85
C GLU A 42 2.79 -5.45 4.57
N GLN A 43 3.27 -4.24 4.24
CA GLN A 43 2.92 -3.52 3.01
C GLN A 43 3.40 -4.29 1.77
N LEU A 44 4.64 -4.81 1.77
CA LEU A 44 5.15 -5.66 0.68
C LEU A 44 4.33 -6.94 0.50
N ALA A 45 3.92 -7.58 1.59
CA ALA A 45 3.05 -8.75 1.54
C ALA A 45 1.68 -8.41 0.94
N PHE A 46 1.12 -7.27 1.30
CA PHE A 46 -0.14 -6.77 0.75
C PHE A 46 -0.02 -6.48 -0.76
N VAL A 47 1.01 -5.77 -1.21
CA VAL A 47 1.28 -5.51 -2.64
C VAL A 47 1.42 -6.82 -3.42
N ARG A 48 2.17 -7.78 -2.86
CA ARG A 48 2.34 -9.10 -3.47
C ARG A 48 0.99 -9.80 -3.68
N LEU A 49 0.14 -9.81 -2.65
CA LEU A 49 -1.18 -10.42 -2.75
C LEU A 49 -2.05 -9.69 -3.77
N PHE A 50 -2.06 -8.37 -3.75
CA PHE A 50 -2.80 -7.53 -4.69
C PHE A 50 -2.46 -7.87 -6.14
N LEU A 51 -1.17 -8.02 -6.46
CA LEU A 51 -0.72 -8.44 -7.79
C LEU A 51 -1.14 -9.88 -8.13
N MET A 52 -1.07 -10.82 -7.17
CA MET A 52 -1.49 -12.21 -7.39
C MET A 52 -2.98 -12.34 -7.72
N VAL A 53 -3.81 -11.46 -7.17
CA VAL A 53 -5.26 -11.42 -7.45
C VAL A 53 -5.61 -10.40 -8.54
N GLN A 54 -4.62 -9.89 -9.27
CA GLN A 54 -4.77 -8.94 -10.38
C GLN A 54 -5.57 -7.68 -9.99
N GLY A 55 -5.39 -7.22 -8.75
CA GLY A 55 -6.06 -6.04 -8.21
C GLY A 55 -7.54 -6.22 -7.86
N ASN A 56 -8.05 -7.46 -7.83
CA ASN A 56 -9.43 -7.73 -7.43
C ASN A 56 -9.64 -7.47 -5.93
N ILE A 57 -10.29 -6.35 -5.62
CA ILE A 57 -10.54 -5.92 -4.23
C ILE A 57 -11.43 -6.92 -3.47
N ARG A 58 -12.45 -7.49 -4.11
CA ARG A 58 -13.31 -8.50 -3.46
C ARG A 58 -12.54 -9.76 -3.09
N GLU A 59 -11.57 -10.15 -3.91
CA GLU A 59 -10.70 -11.29 -3.59
C GLU A 59 -9.70 -10.93 -2.48
N MET A 60 -9.23 -9.68 -2.41
CA MET A 60 -8.43 -9.19 -1.28
C MET A 60 -9.20 -9.25 0.03
N GLU A 61 -10.46 -8.78 0.04
CA GLU A 61 -11.34 -8.84 1.22
C GLU A 61 -11.47 -10.26 1.74
N LYS A 62 -11.75 -11.22 0.85
CA LYS A 62 -11.88 -12.64 1.20
C LYS A 62 -10.58 -13.23 1.75
N ARG A 63 -9.45 -12.98 1.09
CA ARG A 63 -8.16 -13.58 1.46
C ARG A 63 -7.56 -12.99 2.73
N LEU A 64 -7.82 -11.71 2.98
CA LEU A 64 -7.33 -11.01 4.17
C LEU A 64 -8.36 -11.02 5.31
N ASN A 65 -9.60 -11.42 5.04
CA ASN A 65 -10.73 -11.35 5.96
C ASN A 65 -10.91 -9.93 6.55
N ILE A 66 -10.88 -8.93 5.66
CA ILE A 66 -11.07 -7.51 6.00
C ILE A 66 -12.12 -6.89 5.08
N SER A 67 -12.72 -5.78 5.52
CA SER A 67 -13.74 -5.07 4.75
C SER A 67 -13.14 -4.31 3.56
N TYR A 68 -13.95 -4.04 2.55
CA TYR A 68 -13.60 -3.21 1.40
C TYR A 68 -12.94 -1.87 1.78
N PRO A 69 -13.46 -1.09 2.75
CA PRO A 69 -12.79 0.14 3.21
C PRO A 69 -11.39 -0.10 3.75
N THR A 70 -11.16 -1.25 4.40
CA THR A 70 -9.84 -1.59 4.95
C THR A 70 -8.84 -1.90 3.84
N VAL A 71 -9.26 -2.61 2.78
CA VAL A 71 -8.40 -2.86 1.60
C VAL A 71 -8.02 -1.54 0.93
N LYS A 72 -9.00 -0.64 0.74
CA LYS A 72 -8.79 0.69 0.15
C LYS A 72 -7.87 1.57 1.00
N SER A 73 -8.09 1.61 2.31
CA SER A 73 -7.25 2.37 3.25
C SER A 73 -5.79 1.90 3.21
N ARG A 74 -5.55 0.57 3.19
CA ARG A 74 -4.19 0.00 3.05
C ARG A 74 -3.55 0.33 1.71
N LEU A 75 -4.32 0.30 0.61
CA LEU A 75 -3.83 0.75 -0.70
C LEU A 75 -3.42 2.23 -0.68
N ALA A 76 -4.23 3.09 -0.06
CA ALA A 76 -3.94 4.51 0.06
C ALA A 76 -2.68 4.76 0.92
N GLU A 77 -2.50 4.01 2.01
CA GLU A 77 -1.29 4.05 2.83
C GLU A 77 -0.05 3.70 2.02
N ILE A 78 -0.07 2.59 1.28
CA ILE A 78 1.04 2.16 0.43
C ILE A 78 1.33 3.20 -0.67
N LEU A 79 0.29 3.79 -1.26
CA LEU A 79 0.47 4.84 -2.27
C LEU A 79 1.21 6.04 -1.70
N ARG A 80 0.87 6.49 -0.47
CA ARG A 80 1.57 7.61 0.18
C ARG A 80 3.07 7.35 0.35
N GLU A 81 3.45 6.14 0.76
CA GLU A 81 4.87 5.75 0.90
C GLU A 81 5.64 5.74 -0.43
N ILE A 82 4.94 5.52 -1.55
CA ILE A 82 5.57 5.40 -2.87
C ILE A 82 5.61 6.73 -3.62
N THR A 83 4.56 7.55 -3.48
CA THR A 83 4.40 8.78 -4.27
C THR A 83 4.89 10.03 -3.55
N ASP A 84 5.24 9.92 -2.26
CA ASP A 84 5.61 11.06 -1.39
C ASP A 84 4.57 12.21 -1.49
N SER A 85 3.33 11.84 -1.82
CA SER A 85 2.24 12.75 -2.10
C SER A 85 1.04 12.39 -1.26
N GLU A 86 0.40 13.42 -0.67
CA GLU A 86 -0.90 13.26 -0.06
C GLU A 86 -1.89 12.88 -1.15
N ALA A 87 -2.22 11.59 -1.25
CA ALA A 87 -3.38 11.15 -2.01
C ALA A 87 -4.59 11.90 -1.44
N ALA A 88 -5.12 12.85 -2.21
CA ALA A 88 -6.21 13.71 -1.79
C ALA A 88 -7.39 12.85 -1.25
N PRO A 89 -7.88 13.11 -0.03
CA PRO A 89 -8.95 12.33 0.56
C PRO A 89 -10.28 12.78 -0.03
N THR A 90 -10.64 12.23 -1.19
CA THR A 90 -12.04 12.26 -1.67
C THR A 90 -12.48 10.86 -2.06
N ASP A 91 -12.12 9.86 -1.25
CA ASP A 91 -12.74 8.55 -1.33
C ASP A 91 -13.96 8.51 -0.41
N PHE A 92 -15.14 8.25 -0.99
CA PHE A 92 -16.40 8.04 -0.27
C PHE A 92 -16.70 6.54 -0.08
N ALA A 93 -15.71 5.68 -0.31
CA ALA A 93 -15.85 4.22 -0.23
C ALA A 93 -16.36 3.70 1.11
N ASP A 94 -16.05 4.37 2.21
CA ASP A 94 -16.59 4.07 3.53
C ASP A 94 -18.09 4.36 3.61
N ILE A 95 -18.54 5.50 3.09
CA ILE A 95 -19.97 5.87 3.02
C ILE A 95 -20.74 4.89 2.13
N LEU A 96 -20.15 4.51 0.99
CA LEU A 96 -20.75 3.53 0.08
C LEU A 96 -20.82 2.13 0.70
N TYR A 97 -19.82 1.74 1.49
CA TYR A 97 -19.83 0.48 2.23
C TYR A 97 -20.91 0.46 3.30
N ASP A 98 -21.04 1.54 4.09
CA ASP A 98 -22.07 1.65 5.12
C ASP A 98 -23.47 1.63 4.51
N LEU A 99 -23.64 2.19 3.32
CA LEU A 99 -24.88 2.11 2.55
C LEU A 99 -25.18 0.68 2.06
N GLU A 100 -24.17 -0.03 1.53
CA GLU A 100 -24.33 -1.43 1.09
C GLU A 100 -24.68 -2.38 2.23
N GLN A 101 -24.14 -2.13 3.44
CA GLN A 101 -24.44 -2.93 4.64
C GLN A 101 -25.76 -2.52 5.32
N GLY A 102 -26.40 -1.43 4.86
CA GLY A 102 -27.62 -0.89 5.46
C GLY A 102 -27.42 -0.23 6.82
N PHE A 103 -26.20 0.17 7.15
CA PHE A 103 -25.90 0.94 8.37
C PHE A 103 -26.35 2.39 8.26
N VAL A 104 -26.41 2.92 7.03
CA VAL A 104 -26.95 4.24 6.73
C VAL A 104 -27.99 4.15 5.63
N SER A 105 -28.98 5.02 5.69
CA SER A 105 -29.93 5.24 4.60
C SER A 105 -29.27 5.98 3.44
N VAL A 106 -29.90 5.92 2.26
CA VAL A 106 -29.46 6.65 1.06
C VAL A 106 -29.32 8.15 1.34
N ASP A 107 -30.28 8.73 2.08
CA ASP A 107 -30.28 10.16 2.41
C ASP A 107 -29.15 10.54 3.38
N GLU A 108 -28.82 9.67 4.33
CA GLU A 108 -27.68 9.85 5.23
C GLU A 108 -26.36 9.76 4.48
N ALA A 109 -26.22 8.78 3.58
CA ALA A 109 -25.05 8.64 2.73
C ALA A 109 -24.82 9.87 1.84
N ILE A 110 -25.89 10.43 1.25
CA ILE A 110 -25.82 11.65 0.44
C ILE A 110 -25.35 12.84 1.31
N ASN A 111 -25.91 13.02 2.51
CA ASN A 111 -25.49 14.09 3.42
C ASN A 111 -24.03 13.96 3.86
N MET A 112 -23.56 12.74 4.13
CA MET A 112 -22.16 12.48 4.48
C MET A 112 -21.21 12.86 3.33
N ILE A 113 -21.59 12.54 2.09
CA ILE A 113 -20.82 12.90 0.87
C ILE A 113 -20.79 14.42 0.68
N GLU A 114 -21.94 15.10 0.80
CA GLU A 114 -22.02 16.56 0.66
C GLU A 114 -21.23 17.32 1.73
N THR A 115 -21.25 16.81 2.97
CA THR A 115 -20.50 17.40 4.08
C THR A 115 -19.00 17.31 3.85
N ARG A 116 -18.50 16.16 3.38
CA ARG A 116 -17.07 15.97 3.03
C ARG A 116 -16.63 16.77 1.80
N ARG A 117 -17.52 17.07 0.86
CA ARG A 117 -17.21 17.91 -0.30
C ARG A 117 -17.03 19.40 0.02
N LYS A 118 -17.51 19.85 1.19
CA LYS A 118 -17.43 21.25 1.63
C LYS A 118 -16.25 21.54 2.54
N GLN A 119 -15.55 20.51 3.02
CA GLN A 119 -14.27 20.60 3.73
C GLN A 119 -13.12 20.64 2.74
#